data_AF-A0A3C1W5Y3-F1
#
_entry.id   AF-A0A3C1W5Y3-F1
#
_cell.length_a   1.000
_cell.length_b   1.000
_cell.length_c   1.000
_cell.angle_alpha   90.00
_cell.angle_beta   90.00
_cell.angle_gamma   90.00
#
_symmetry.space_group_name_H-M   'P 1'
#
loop_
_entity.id
_entity.type
_entity.pdbx_description
1 polymer ?
#
loop_
_entity_poly.entity_id
_entity_poly.type
_entity_poly.pdbx_seq_one_letter_code
_entity_poly.pdbx_strand_id
1 'polypeptide(L)'
;IEAGQVLFLSTLPSYTWSNLEQTALHLVALQRSLEQGSRRIGASFFAVAGEESSLPVGEEIRTRVDSYEEITDPGNADFEAGVYRLGERLIAVNRPLGEDSLEALTGADLGSSLADTGYSLLEEQDASGNNSLSRPVWRWFLIAMLLFLILEALLCLQPRRPVTNSAPSPQPLT
;
A
#
# COMPACT_ATOMS: atom_id res chain seq x y z
N ILE A 1 20.86 15.68 25.80
CA ILE A 1 20.88 16.77 26.81
C ILE A 1 20.32 16.16 28.08
N GLU A 2 21.10 16.08 29.15
CA GLU A 2 20.63 15.52 30.44
C GLU A 2 19.89 16.60 31.25
N ALA A 3 19.19 16.21 32.32
CA ALA A 3 18.27 17.08 33.06
C ALA A 3 18.94 18.37 33.57
N GLY A 4 18.36 19.54 33.21
CA GLY A 4 18.80 20.85 33.72
C GLY A 4 20.03 21.44 33.03
N GLN A 5 20.43 20.91 31.87
CA GLN A 5 21.62 21.35 31.16
C GLN A 5 21.42 22.73 30.49
N VAL A 6 22.39 23.63 30.70
CA VAL A 6 22.45 24.93 30.02
C VAL A 6 23.47 24.83 28.89
N LEU A 7 23.05 25.14 27.66
CA LEU A 7 23.97 25.24 26.52
C LEU A 7 24.41 26.69 26.33
N PHE A 8 25.72 26.91 26.39
CA PHE A 8 26.34 28.15 25.99
C PHE A 8 26.91 27.99 24.58
N LEU A 9 26.36 28.74 23.63
CA LEU A 9 26.83 28.81 22.26
C LEU A 9 27.61 30.12 22.11
N SER A 10 28.87 30.05 21.70
CA SER A 10 29.70 31.23 21.49
C SER A 10 30.59 31.06 20.28
N THR A 11 30.98 32.19 19.70
CA THR A 11 31.98 32.29 18.63
C THR A 11 32.85 33.52 18.88
N LEU A 12 34.05 33.54 18.32
CA LEU A 12 34.84 34.76 18.21
C LEU A 12 34.11 35.80 17.34
N PRO A 13 34.29 37.11 17.59
CA PRO A 13 33.71 38.19 16.80
C PRO A 13 34.45 38.37 15.47
N SER A 14 34.59 37.29 14.70
CA SER A 14 35.21 37.30 13.38
C SER A 14 34.45 36.35 12.44
N TYR A 15 34.03 36.89 11.29
CA TYR A 15 33.34 36.12 10.25
C TYR A 15 34.20 35.02 9.61
N THR A 16 35.52 35.03 9.81
CA THR A 16 36.42 33.97 9.34
C THR A 16 36.36 32.68 10.17
N TRP A 17 35.79 32.73 11.37
CA TRP A 17 35.70 31.59 12.28
C TRP A 17 34.31 30.95 12.29
N SER A 18 33.27 31.77 12.37
CA SER A 18 31.89 31.29 12.32
C SER A 18 30.96 32.40 11.87
N ASN A 19 29.95 32.01 11.10
CA ASN A 19 28.80 32.83 10.75
C ASN A 19 27.59 32.46 11.64
N LEU A 20 27.84 32.15 12.92
CA LEU A 20 26.84 31.71 13.89
C LEU A 20 25.61 32.65 13.97
N GLU A 21 25.81 33.95 13.73
CA GLU A 21 24.75 34.97 13.62
C GLU A 21 23.81 34.74 12.42
N GLN A 22 24.38 34.36 11.27
CA GLN A 22 23.68 34.31 9.97
C GLN A 22 23.17 32.92 9.64
N THR A 23 23.83 31.88 10.13
CA THR A 23 23.36 30.50 10.04
C THR A 23 22.36 30.27 11.17
N ALA A 24 21.16 29.81 10.84
CA ALA A 24 20.12 29.47 11.82
C ALA A 24 20.43 28.22 12.69
N LEU A 25 21.71 27.99 13.00
CA LEU A 25 22.18 26.87 13.82
C LEU A 25 21.55 26.90 15.22
N HIS A 26 21.34 28.10 15.78
CA HIS A 26 20.62 28.27 17.05
C HIS A 26 19.20 27.72 17.00
N LEU A 27 18.51 27.87 15.86
CA LEU A 27 17.15 27.34 15.68
C LEU A 27 17.18 25.81 15.76
N VAL A 28 18.12 25.16 15.07
CA VAL A 28 18.27 23.70 15.11
C VAL A 28 18.60 23.22 16.53
N ALA A 29 19.48 23.93 17.24
CA ALA A 29 19.81 23.62 18.63
C ALA A 29 18.60 23.75 19.56
N LEU A 30 17.79 24.80 19.39
CA LEU A 30 16.55 25.01 20.15
C LEU A 30 15.50 23.94 19.81
N GLN A 31 15.29 23.64 18.54
CA GLN A 31 14.34 22.61 18.09
C GLN A 31 14.69 21.24 18.68
N ARG A 32 15.96 20.82 18.60
CA ARG A 32 16.42 19.56 19.20
C ARG A 32 16.25 19.55 20.73
N SER A 33 16.51 20.69 21.38
CA SER A 33 16.34 20.81 22.83
C SER A 33 14.87 20.73 23.24
N LEU A 34 13.98 21.39 22.50
CA LEU A 34 12.53 21.33 22.69
C LEU A 34 12.00 19.93 22.44
N GLU A 35 12.47 19.26 21.38
CA GLU A 35 12.06 17.89 21.07
C GLU A 35 12.47 16.92 22.18
N GLN A 36 13.73 16.99 22.65
CA GLN A 36 14.19 16.18 23.78
C GLN A 36 13.42 16.49 25.08
N GLY A 37 13.15 17.77 25.36
CA GLY A 37 12.37 18.19 26.51
C GLY A 37 10.91 17.72 26.44
N SER A 38 10.29 17.84 25.26
CA SER A 38 8.93 17.40 24.99
C SER A 38 8.78 15.90 25.16
N ARG A 39 9.72 15.09 24.61
CA ARG A 39 9.70 13.63 24.79
C ARG A 39 9.76 13.24 26.27
N ARG A 40 10.52 13.97 27.09
CA ARG A 40 10.62 13.69 28.54
C ARG A 40 9.35 14.08 29.30
N ILE A 41 8.84 15.28 29.09
CA ILE A 41 7.67 15.80 29.83
C ILE A 41 6.38 15.14 29.34
N GLY A 42 6.30 14.92 28.03
CA GLY A 42 5.16 14.34 27.35
C GLY A 42 5.12 12.82 27.34
N ALA A 43 6.11 12.11 27.90
CA ALA A 43 6.18 10.64 27.86
C ALA A 43 4.91 9.95 28.41
N SER A 44 4.18 10.59 29.34
CA SER A 44 2.93 10.07 29.88
C SER A 44 1.69 10.35 29.01
N PHE A 45 1.82 11.24 28.03
CA PHE A 45 0.74 11.72 27.16
C PHE A 45 0.91 11.31 25.70
N PHE A 46 2.07 10.80 25.31
CA PHE A 46 2.36 10.32 23.96
C PHE A 46 2.61 8.82 23.97
N ALA A 47 2.08 8.13 22.97
CA ALA A 47 2.33 6.73 22.71
C ALA A 47 2.49 6.48 21.20
N VAL A 48 2.99 5.30 20.85
CA VAL A 48 3.14 4.88 19.46
C VAL A 48 2.13 3.78 19.16
N ALA A 49 1.43 3.87 18.03
CA ALA A 49 0.45 2.88 17.61
C ALA A 49 1.09 1.49 17.52
N GLY A 50 0.40 0.47 18.03
CA GLY A 50 0.88 -0.91 18.06
C GLY A 50 1.92 -1.22 19.15
N GLU A 51 2.39 -0.23 19.92
CA GLU A 51 3.29 -0.48 21.07
C GLU A 51 2.51 -0.63 22.38
N GLU A 52 3.12 -1.32 23.35
CA GLU A 52 2.57 -1.51 24.71
C GLU A 52 2.20 -0.18 25.40
N SER A 53 2.92 0.90 25.09
CA SER A 53 2.64 2.25 25.60
C SER A 53 1.25 2.78 25.21
N SER A 54 0.67 2.27 24.13
CA SER A 54 -0.64 2.66 23.59
C SER A 54 -1.78 1.76 24.01
N LEU A 55 -1.48 0.61 24.64
CA LEU A 55 -2.46 -0.41 24.99
C LEU A 55 -3.13 -0.11 26.36
N PRO A 56 -4.41 -0.47 26.54
CA PRO A 56 -5.06 -0.42 27.85
C PRO A 56 -4.38 -1.38 28.83
N VAL A 57 -4.21 -0.95 30.08
CA VAL A 57 -3.65 -1.79 31.14
C VAL A 57 -4.78 -2.32 32.04
N GLY A 58 -4.88 -3.64 32.19
CA GLY A 58 -5.90 -4.27 33.05
C GLY A 58 -7.32 -4.12 32.49
N GLU A 59 -8.21 -3.49 33.26
CA GLU A 59 -9.61 -3.27 32.88
C GLU A 59 -9.85 -1.86 32.28
N GLU A 60 -8.80 -1.16 31.85
CA GLU A 60 -8.92 0.12 31.17
C GLU A 60 -9.73 0.01 29.88
N ILE A 61 -10.75 0.86 29.74
CA ILE A 61 -11.54 0.96 28.51
C ILE A 61 -10.88 2.02 27.60
N ARG A 62 -10.56 1.62 26.37
CA ARG A 62 -10.08 2.50 25.31
C ARG A 62 -11.25 3.21 24.64
N THR A 63 -11.21 4.53 24.60
CA THR A 63 -12.21 5.37 23.93
C THR A 63 -11.51 6.43 23.09
N ARG A 64 -11.91 6.58 21.83
CA ARG A 64 -11.40 7.64 20.95
C ARG A 64 -12.07 8.97 21.31
N VAL A 65 -11.28 10.04 21.41
CA VAL A 65 -11.72 11.37 21.91
C VAL A 65 -11.58 12.46 20.83
N ASP A 66 -10.84 12.20 19.75
CA ASP A 66 -10.76 13.13 18.63
C ASP A 66 -12.04 13.12 17.77
N SER A 67 -12.15 14.09 16.86
CA SER A 67 -13.29 14.25 15.95
C SER A 67 -13.17 13.40 14.68
N TYR A 68 -12.39 12.32 14.70
CA TYR A 68 -12.24 11.46 13.54
C TYR A 68 -13.47 10.55 13.41
N GLU A 69 -14.35 10.86 12.46
CA GLU A 69 -15.68 10.22 12.33
C GLU A 69 -15.68 8.90 11.53
N GLU A 70 -14.53 8.45 11.02
CA GLU A 70 -14.48 7.19 10.28
C GLU A 70 -14.65 6.01 11.23
N ILE A 71 -15.54 5.09 10.87
CA ILE A 71 -15.78 3.84 11.60
C ILE A 71 -14.56 2.95 11.40
N THR A 72 -13.58 3.11 12.28
CA THR A 72 -12.52 2.15 12.50
C THR A 72 -13.13 0.79 12.83
N ASP A 73 -12.70 -0.25 12.12
CA ASP A 73 -12.95 -1.64 12.53
C ASP A 73 -12.45 -1.80 13.98
N PRO A 74 -13.31 -2.19 14.95
CA PRO A 74 -12.89 -2.39 16.34
C PRO A 74 -11.67 -3.29 16.49
N GLY A 75 -11.43 -4.20 15.54
CA GLY A 75 -10.27 -5.09 15.51
C GLY A 75 -8.93 -4.41 15.24
N ASN A 76 -8.90 -3.19 14.69
CA ASN A 76 -7.67 -2.48 14.32
C ASN A 76 -7.34 -1.29 15.23
N ALA A 77 -8.12 -1.06 16.28
CA ALA A 77 -8.01 0.14 17.11
C ALA A 77 -6.63 0.36 17.75
N ASP A 78 -5.85 -0.71 17.95
CA ASP A 78 -4.51 -0.68 18.56
C ASP A 78 -3.44 -0.13 17.61
N PHE A 79 -3.65 -0.23 16.29
CA PHE A 79 -2.70 0.20 15.26
C PHE A 79 -3.03 1.58 14.68
N GLU A 80 -3.98 2.28 15.27
CA GLU A 80 -4.41 3.58 14.78
C GLU A 80 -3.83 4.75 15.57
N ALA A 81 -3.43 5.77 14.81
CA ALA A 81 -3.07 7.06 15.35
C ALA A 81 -4.35 7.87 15.69
N GLY A 82 -4.28 8.61 16.79
CA GLY A 82 -5.41 9.38 17.29
C GLY A 82 -5.26 9.78 18.74
N VAL A 83 -6.26 10.49 19.26
CA VAL A 83 -6.33 10.83 20.68
C VAL A 83 -7.28 9.88 21.38
N TYR A 84 -6.78 9.17 22.38
CA TYR A 84 -7.51 8.16 23.12
C TYR A 84 -7.52 8.45 24.61
N ARG A 85 -8.64 8.09 25.25
CA ARG A 85 -8.76 7.98 26.68
C ARG A 85 -8.71 6.51 27.06
N LEU A 86 -7.73 6.15 27.88
CA LEU A 86 -7.54 4.84 28.49
C LEU A 86 -7.86 4.97 29.98
N GLY A 87 -9.09 4.62 30.37
CA GLY A 87 -9.59 4.92 31.71
C GLY A 87 -9.51 6.42 32.03
N GLU A 88 -8.67 6.80 33.00
CA GLU A 88 -8.45 8.20 33.41
C GLU A 88 -7.34 8.90 32.60
N ARG A 89 -6.52 8.15 31.86
CA ARG A 89 -5.37 8.70 31.13
C ARG A 89 -5.80 9.16 29.74
N LEU A 90 -5.37 10.36 29.36
CA LEU A 90 -5.51 10.89 28.00
C LEU A 90 -4.17 10.77 27.29
N ILE A 91 -4.13 10.05 26.16
CA ILE A 91 -2.93 9.85 25.36
C ILE A 91 -3.17 10.26 23.90
N ALA A 92 -2.13 10.80 23.29
CA ALA A 92 -2.01 10.99 21.85
C ALA A 92 -1.13 9.86 21.29
N VAL A 93 -1.75 8.98 20.51
CA VAL A 93 -1.10 7.87 19.85
C VAL A 93 -0.68 8.33 18.45
N ASN A 94 0.61 8.24 18.15
CA ASN A 94 1.15 8.61 16.84
C ASN A 94 1.56 7.37 16.05
N ARG A 95 1.60 7.51 14.73
CA ARG A 95 2.19 6.53 13.82
C ARG A 95 3.68 6.32 14.15
N PRO A 96 4.21 5.08 14.12
CA PRO A 96 5.63 4.84 14.27
C PRO A 96 6.44 5.50 13.15
N LEU A 97 7.57 6.14 13.51
CA LEU A 97 8.45 6.82 12.54
C LEU A 97 8.95 5.92 11.40
N GLY A 98 9.03 4.62 11.64
CA GLY A 98 9.43 3.64 10.62
C GLY A 98 8.42 3.51 9.49
N GLU A 99 7.13 3.75 9.74
CA GLU A 99 6.09 3.68 8.70
C GLU A 99 6.19 4.85 7.71
N ASP A 100 6.72 5.99 8.15
CA ASP A 100 6.96 7.16 7.28
C ASP A 100 8.29 7.06 6.50
N SER A 101 9.04 5.96 6.67
CA SER A 101 10.28 5.75 5.92
C SER A 101 9.98 5.36 4.46
N LEU A 102 10.72 5.95 3.53
CA LEU A 102 10.65 5.62 2.10
C LEU A 102 11.44 4.34 1.76
N GLU A 103 11.93 3.62 2.76
CA GLU A 103 12.78 2.46 2.56
C GLU A 103 11.95 1.30 1.99
N ALA A 104 12.31 0.87 0.78
CA ALA A 104 11.66 -0.27 0.14
C ALA A 104 12.32 -1.56 0.63
N LEU A 105 11.52 -2.45 1.24
CA LEU A 105 11.98 -3.79 1.63
C LEU A 105 12.44 -4.57 0.39
N THR A 106 13.54 -5.30 0.51
CA THR A 106 13.96 -6.22 -0.54
C THR A 106 13.12 -7.50 -0.50
N GLY A 107 13.09 -8.27 -1.60
CA GLY A 107 12.33 -9.54 -1.65
C GLY A 107 12.74 -10.55 -0.55
N ALA A 108 14.00 -10.51 -0.10
CA ALA A 108 14.48 -11.33 1.01
C ALA A 108 13.90 -10.86 2.36
N ASP A 109 13.81 -9.54 2.57
CA ASP A 109 13.22 -8.96 3.77
C ASP A 109 11.72 -9.29 3.84
N LEU A 110 11.00 -9.17 2.73
CA LEU A 110 9.59 -9.57 2.64
C LEU A 110 9.38 -11.04 3.02
N GLY A 111 10.21 -11.95 2.52
CA GLY A 111 10.10 -13.37 2.85
C GLY A 111 10.28 -13.65 4.33
N SER A 112 11.10 -12.87 5.03
CA SER A 112 11.26 -12.98 6.48
C SER A 112 10.10 -12.33 7.25
N SER A 113 9.63 -11.16 6.82
CA SER A 113 8.56 -10.42 7.51
C SER A 113 7.18 -11.04 7.33
N LEU A 114 6.95 -11.72 6.20
CA LEU A 114 5.67 -12.33 5.83
C LEU A 114 5.75 -13.86 5.81
N ALA A 115 6.73 -14.46 6.49
CA ALA A 115 7.01 -15.91 6.42
C ALA A 115 5.76 -16.80 6.70
N ASP A 116 4.90 -16.38 7.62
CA ASP A 116 3.66 -17.08 7.99
C ASP A 116 2.40 -16.53 7.30
N THR A 117 2.56 -15.50 6.47
CA THR A 117 1.47 -14.90 5.70
C THR A 117 1.53 -15.43 4.29
N GLY A 118 0.43 -15.97 3.77
CA GLY A 118 0.35 -16.37 2.36
C GLY A 118 0.43 -15.13 1.46
N TYR A 119 1.63 -14.74 1.05
CA TYR A 119 1.86 -13.61 0.15
C TYR A 119 2.32 -14.09 -1.24
N SER A 120 2.01 -13.30 -2.27
CA SER A 120 2.43 -13.56 -3.64
C SER A 120 2.82 -12.22 -4.26
N LEU A 121 4.00 -12.16 -4.86
CA LEU A 121 4.45 -10.98 -5.59
C LEU A 121 3.83 -10.98 -6.99
N LEU A 122 3.40 -9.80 -7.45
CA LEU A 122 2.80 -9.65 -8.78
C LEU A 122 3.76 -10.08 -9.90
N GLU A 123 5.06 -9.79 -9.76
CA GLU A 123 6.10 -10.21 -10.71
C GLU A 123 6.27 -11.75 -10.75
N GLU A 124 6.03 -12.43 -9.64
CA GLU A 124 6.09 -13.90 -9.58
C GLU A 124 4.85 -14.55 -10.20
N GLN A 125 3.68 -13.90 -10.20
CA GLN A 125 2.50 -14.40 -10.91
C GLN A 125 2.65 -14.39 -12.43
N ASP A 126 3.45 -13.47 -12.97
CA ASP A 126 3.74 -13.42 -14.41
C ASP A 126 4.81 -14.45 -14.81
N ALA A 127 5.80 -14.70 -13.95
CA ALA A 127 6.90 -15.64 -14.21
C ALA A 127 6.55 -17.11 -13.89
N SER A 128 5.81 -17.36 -12.81
CA SER A 128 5.37 -18.70 -12.43
C SER A 128 4.03 -19.00 -13.10
N GLY A 129 4.08 -19.71 -14.22
CA GLY A 129 2.92 -20.06 -15.05
C GLY A 129 1.88 -20.98 -14.39
N ASN A 130 1.74 -20.97 -13.06
CA ASN A 130 1.16 -22.03 -12.25
C ASN A 130 0.17 -21.54 -11.16
N ASN A 131 -0.58 -20.43 -11.31
CA ASN A 131 -1.79 -20.26 -10.49
C ASN A 131 -2.85 -19.25 -10.98
N SER A 132 -3.08 -19.16 -12.29
CA SER A 132 -4.29 -18.49 -12.77
C SER A 132 -5.43 -19.50 -12.91
N LEU A 133 -6.34 -19.55 -11.93
CA LEU A 133 -7.68 -20.14 -12.07
C LEU A 133 -8.43 -19.58 -13.31
N SER A 134 -7.96 -18.47 -13.87
CA SER A 134 -8.46 -17.82 -15.09
C SER A 134 -7.92 -18.44 -16.39
N ARG A 135 -6.80 -19.18 -16.37
CA ARG A 135 -6.27 -19.88 -17.57
C ARG A 135 -7.20 -20.99 -18.09
N PRO A 136 -7.76 -21.89 -17.26
CA PRO A 136 -8.66 -22.94 -17.74
C PRO A 136 -9.91 -22.38 -18.41
N VAL A 137 -10.55 -21.38 -17.79
CA VAL A 137 -11.81 -20.80 -18.30
C VAL A 137 -11.59 -20.12 -19.64
N TRP A 138 -10.52 -19.34 -19.77
CA TRP A 138 -10.21 -18.65 -21.03
C TRP A 138 -9.85 -19.62 -22.16
N ARG A 139 -9.11 -20.70 -21.87
CA ARG A 139 -8.79 -21.74 -22.87
C ARG A 139 -10.06 -22.42 -23.38
N TRP A 140 -10.97 -22.80 -22.50
CA TRP A 140 -12.25 -23.39 -22.91
C TRP A 140 -13.15 -22.41 -23.67
N PHE A 141 -13.16 -21.13 -23.26
CA PHE A 141 -13.86 -20.08 -24.00
C PHE A 141 -13.33 -19.91 -25.42
N LEU A 142 -11.99 -19.85 -25.59
CA LEU A 142 -11.39 -19.77 -26.92
C LEU A 142 -11.70 -20.98 -27.80
N ILE A 143 -11.66 -22.20 -27.23
CA ILE A 143 -12.03 -23.42 -27.96
C ILE A 143 -13.49 -23.36 -28.42
N ALA A 144 -14.41 -22.92 -27.56
CA ALA A 144 -15.82 -22.76 -27.90
C ALA A 144 -16.02 -21.71 -29.01
N MET A 145 -15.34 -20.57 -28.92
CA MET A 145 -15.41 -19.49 -29.91
C MET A 145 -14.85 -19.93 -31.26
N LEU A 146 -13.74 -20.68 -31.27
CA LEU A 146 -13.17 -21.30 -32.46
C LEU A 146 -14.15 -22.28 -33.12
N LEU A 147 -14.81 -23.12 -32.32
CA LEU A 147 -15.83 -24.06 -32.81
C LEU A 147 -16.99 -23.32 -33.48
N PHE A 148 -17.46 -22.23 -32.87
CA PHE A 148 -18.53 -21.41 -33.42
C PHE A 148 -18.12 -20.79 -34.76
N LEU A 149 -16.89 -20.27 -34.87
CA LEU A 149 -16.36 -19.71 -36.13
C LEU A 149 -16.25 -20.76 -37.25
N ILE A 150 -15.82 -21.98 -36.93
CA ILE A 150 -15.76 -23.08 -37.91
C ILE A 150 -17.17 -23.46 -38.38
N LEU A 151 -18.13 -23.50 -37.46
CA LEU A 151 -19.51 -23.88 -37.76
C LEU A 151 -20.20 -22.86 -38.65
N GLU A 152 -20.00 -21.56 -38.36
CA GLU A 152 -20.44 -20.46 -39.23
C GLU A 152 -19.80 -20.53 -40.62
N ALA A 153 -18.48 -20.80 -40.70
CA ALA A 153 -17.80 -20.94 -41.98
C ALA A 153 -18.36 -22.09 -42.82
N LEU A 154 -18.70 -23.23 -42.20
CA LEU A 154 -19.37 -24.35 -42.86
C LEU A 154 -20.79 -23.98 -43.31
N LEU A 155 -21.56 -23.25 -42.49
CA LEU A 155 -22.91 -22.80 -42.83
C LEU A 155 -22.92 -21.77 -43.97
N CYS A 156 -21.91 -20.90 -44.06
CA CYS A 156 -21.75 -19.95 -45.15
C CYS A 156 -21.40 -20.61 -46.49
N LEU A 157 -20.88 -21.85 -46.50
CA LEU A 157 -20.67 -22.62 -47.72
C LEU A 157 -21.99 -23.21 -48.22
N GLN A 158 -22.86 -22.36 -48.79
CA GLN A 158 -24.00 -22.84 -49.55
C GLN A 158 -23.55 -23.35 -50.94
N PRO A 159 -23.95 -24.57 -51.37
CA PRO A 159 -23.70 -25.03 -52.72
C PRO A 159 -24.48 -24.15 -53.70
N ARG A 160 -23.79 -23.51 -54.65
CA ARG A 160 -24.45 -22.76 -55.73
C ARG A 160 -25.29 -23.73 -56.56
N ARG A 161 -26.60 -23.48 -56.66
CA ARG A 161 -27.49 -24.27 -57.52
C ARG A 161 -26.99 -24.17 -58.97
N PRO A 162 -26.82 -25.28 -59.68
CA PRO A 162 -26.50 -25.25 -61.10
C PRO A 162 -27.68 -24.64 -61.86
N VAL A 163 -27.41 -23.62 -62.67
CA VAL A 163 -28.39 -23.01 -63.57
C VAL A 163 -28.57 -23.96 -64.76
N THR A 164 -29.70 -24.66 -64.82
CA THR A 164 -30.00 -25.55 -65.94
C THR A 164 -30.39 -24.72 -67.17
N ASN A 165 -29.40 -24.37 -67.99
CA ASN A 165 -29.63 -23.82 -69.33
C ASN A 165 -30.05 -24.96 -70.28
N SER A 166 -31.35 -25.17 -70.42
CA SER A 166 -31.90 -25.97 -71.52
C SER A 166 -32.03 -25.08 -72.76
N ALA A 167 -31.04 -25.14 -73.66
CA ALA A 167 -31.13 -24.59 -75.01
C ALA A 167 -31.42 -25.72 -76.03
N PRO A 168 -32.15 -25.42 -77.13
CA PRO A 168 -32.87 -26.40 -77.94
C PRO A 168 -31.99 -27.19 -78.91
N SER A 169 -32.45 -28.39 -79.29
CA SER A 169 -31.81 -29.29 -80.25
C SER A 169 -31.84 -28.73 -81.69
N PRO A 170 -30.75 -28.91 -82.47
CA PRO A 170 -30.56 -28.30 -83.79
C PRO A 170 -31.32 -29.01 -84.92
N GLN A 171 -31.71 -28.24 -85.94
CA GLN A 171 -32.17 -28.77 -87.23
C GLN A 171 -30.99 -29.31 -88.06
N PRO A 172 -31.17 -30.41 -88.81
CA PRO A 172 -30.13 -30.96 -89.69
C PRO A 172 -30.02 -30.19 -91.01
N LEU A 173 -28.79 -30.08 -91.51
CA LEU A 173 -28.43 -29.63 -92.86
C LEU A 173 -28.34 -30.85 -93.80
N THR A 174 -28.74 -30.61 -95.06
CA THR A 174 -28.82 -31.46 -96.28
C THR A 174 -30.05 -32.34 -96.46
#